data_AF-A0A7W8E1Z8-F1
#
_entry.id   AF-A0A7W8E1Z8-F1
#
_cell.length_a   1.000
_cell.length_b   1.000
_cell.length_c   1.000
_cell.angle_alpha   90.00
_cell.angle_beta   90.00
_cell.angle_gamma   90.00
#
_symmetry.space_group_name_H-M   'P 1'
#
loop_
_entity.id
_entity.type
_entity.pdbx_description
1 polymer ?
#
loop_
_entity_poly.entity_id
_entity_poly.type
_entity_poly.pdbx_seq_one_letter_code
_entity_poly.pdbx_strand_id
1 'polypeptide(L)'
;MHLWKQQLSPDEGKEYLANLQCLAGELETAMNCIARQELSPLQESIKVQQAACSRLAHIQRGRSAKLSADRALSANCEESDLSFQIEEAIASVLVLNKRYAALLRHSGETLRLFAGLFRSYQGSTHSTSGVQANLQTWSCEV
;
A
#
# COMPACT_ATOMS: atom_id res chain seq x y z
N MET A 1 17.68 15.54 1.86
CA MET A 1 16.33 15.63 1.24
C MET A 1 15.35 16.21 2.28
N HIS A 2 15.27 17.54 2.42
CA HIS A 2 14.39 18.23 3.40
C HIS A 2 13.57 19.33 2.70
N LEU A 3 12.83 18.98 1.65
CA LEU A 3 12.08 19.96 0.81
C LEU A 3 10.67 20.28 1.32
N TRP A 4 10.27 19.80 2.49
CA TRP A 4 8.92 19.99 3.02
C TRP A 4 8.88 20.92 4.25
N LYS A 5 10.04 21.44 4.71
CA LYS A 5 10.17 22.46 5.78
C LYS A 5 9.79 23.90 5.33
N GLN A 6 9.02 24.04 4.26
CA GLN A 6 8.51 25.35 3.82
C GLN A 6 6.99 25.39 4.04
N GLN A 7 6.60 26.41 4.80
CA GLN A 7 5.33 26.64 5.51
C GLN A 7 4.08 26.18 4.75
N LEU A 8 3.53 25.05 5.18
CA LEU A 8 2.09 24.80 5.07
C LEU A 8 1.38 25.88 5.90
N SER A 9 0.24 26.39 5.43
CA SER A 9 -0.60 27.15 6.37
C SER A 9 -0.98 26.25 7.55
N PRO A 10 -1.23 26.78 8.75
CA PRO A 10 -1.62 25.95 9.90
C PRO A 10 -2.82 25.04 9.60
N ASP A 11 -3.76 25.50 8.77
CA ASP A 11 -4.93 24.72 8.35
C ASP A 11 -4.57 23.66 7.29
N GLU A 12 -3.75 24.00 6.30
CA GLU A 12 -3.25 23.03 5.30
C GLU A 12 -2.40 21.94 5.98
N GLY A 13 -1.63 22.30 7.02
CA GLY A 13 -0.81 21.36 7.79
C GLY A 13 -1.66 20.40 8.63
N LYS A 14 -2.71 20.89 9.29
CA LYS A 14 -3.68 20.05 10.01
C LYS A 14 -4.42 19.11 9.05
N GLU A 15 -4.87 19.62 7.91
CA GLU A 15 -5.51 18.80 6.88
C GLU A 15 -4.54 17.74 6.33
N TYR A 16 -3.28 18.10 6.08
CA TYR A 16 -2.25 17.17 5.62
C TYR A 16 -2.01 16.06 6.64
N LEU A 17 -1.84 16.42 7.92
CA LEU A 17 -1.68 15.46 9.02
C LEU A 17 -2.88 14.52 9.15
N ALA A 18 -4.11 15.06 9.12
CA ALA A 18 -5.33 14.27 9.21
C ALA A 18 -5.44 13.26 8.06
N ASN A 19 -5.06 13.65 6.85
CA ASN A 19 -5.03 12.73 5.70
C ASN A 19 -3.95 11.66 5.82
N LEU A 20 -2.78 11.96 6.39
CA LEU A 20 -1.74 10.96 6.66
C LEU A 20 -2.19 9.94 7.72
N GLN A 21 -2.79 10.41 8.81
CA GLN A 21 -3.32 9.54 9.87
C GLN A 21 -4.47 8.67 9.36
N CYS A 22 -5.38 9.24 8.56
CA CYS A 22 -6.42 8.48 7.86
C CYS A 22 -5.80 7.40 6.96
N LEU A 23 -4.80 7.74 6.14
CA LEU A 23 -4.13 6.77 5.28
C LEU A 23 -3.44 5.65 6.08
N ALA A 24 -2.81 5.97 7.21
CA ALA A 24 -2.22 4.97 8.10
C ALA A 24 -3.28 3.99 8.63
N GLY A 25 -4.40 4.49 9.16
CA GLY A 25 -5.50 3.65 9.65
C GLY A 25 -6.14 2.79 8.56
N GLU A 26 -6.26 3.31 7.35
CA GLU A 26 -6.78 2.54 6.21
C GLU A 26 -5.81 1.47 5.71
N LEU A 27 -4.49 1.70 5.77
CA LEU A 27 -3.50 0.66 5.46
C LEU A 27 -3.59 -0.50 6.46
N GLU A 28 -3.75 -0.21 7.75
CA GLU A 28 -3.96 -1.22 8.79
C GLU A 28 -5.28 -1.98 8.58
N THR A 29 -6.35 -1.25 8.27
CA THR A 29 -7.67 -1.84 7.97
C THR A 29 -7.58 -2.77 6.77
N ALA A 30 -6.96 -2.34 5.67
CA ALA A 30 -6.77 -3.18 4.49
C ALA A 30 -5.94 -4.44 4.79
N MET A 31 -4.86 -4.34 5.57
CA MET A 31 -4.08 -5.51 6.01
C MET A 31 -4.94 -6.49 6.83
N ASN A 32 -5.76 -5.98 7.76
CA ASN A 32 -6.66 -6.80 8.57
C ASN A 32 -7.75 -7.48 7.73
N CYS A 33 -8.35 -6.77 6.76
CA CYS A 33 -9.34 -7.34 5.86
C CYS A 33 -8.74 -8.45 5.00
N ILE A 34 -7.49 -8.31 4.52
CA ILE A 34 -6.78 -9.39 3.82
C ILE A 34 -6.60 -10.60 4.74
N ALA A 35 -6.16 -10.38 5.99
CA ALA A 35 -5.97 -11.47 6.95
C ALA A 35 -7.29 -12.22 7.27
N ARG A 36 -8.41 -11.50 7.27
CA ARG A 36 -9.76 -12.05 7.51
C ARG A 36 -10.50 -12.52 6.26
N GLN A 37 -9.91 -12.34 5.07
CA GLN A 37 -10.53 -12.67 3.78
C GLN A 37 -11.83 -11.89 3.50
N GLU A 38 -11.92 -10.66 3.99
CA GLU A 38 -13.09 -9.79 3.87
C GLU A 38 -12.96 -8.85 2.66
N LEU A 39 -13.56 -9.22 1.52
CA LEU A 39 -13.39 -8.47 0.28
C LEU A 39 -14.13 -7.11 0.26
N SER A 40 -15.38 -7.06 0.72
CA SER A 40 -16.18 -5.82 0.66
C SER A 40 -15.59 -4.70 1.54
N PRO A 41 -15.20 -4.96 2.81
CA PRO A 41 -14.52 -3.96 3.63
C PRO A 41 -13.17 -3.52 3.05
N LEU A 42 -12.42 -4.45 2.45
CA LEU A 42 -11.16 -4.13 1.77
C LEU A 42 -11.38 -3.15 0.60
N GLN A 43 -12.41 -3.38 -0.22
CA GLN A 43 -12.75 -2.50 -1.34
C GLN A 43 -13.10 -1.09 -0.87
N GLU A 44 -13.82 -0.98 0.24
CA GLU A 44 -14.17 0.32 0.81
C GLU A 44 -12.93 1.05 1.34
N SER A 45 -12.08 0.34 2.09
CA SER A 45 -10.80 0.89 2.56
C SER A 45 -9.95 1.42 1.41
N ILE A 46 -9.85 0.70 0.29
CA ILE A 46 -9.12 1.15 -0.90
C ILE A 46 -9.67 2.47 -1.46
N LYS A 47 -10.99 2.67 -1.49
CA LYS A 47 -11.58 3.95 -1.96
C LYS A 47 -11.19 5.09 -1.03
N VAL A 48 -11.21 4.86 0.29
CA VAL A 48 -10.79 5.87 1.27
C VAL A 48 -9.31 6.22 1.10
N GLN A 49 -8.44 5.21 0.90
CA GLN A 49 -7.02 5.43 0.59
C GLN A 49 -6.83 6.28 -0.67
N GLN A 50 -7.56 5.97 -1.75
CA GLN A 50 -7.51 6.74 -2.99
C GLN A 50 -7.94 8.20 -2.79
N ALA A 51 -9.00 8.42 -2.01
CA ALA A 51 -9.48 9.75 -1.69
C ALA A 51 -8.45 10.54 -0.85
N ALA A 52 -7.85 9.92 0.17
CA ALA A 52 -6.81 10.53 1.00
C ALA A 52 -5.56 10.89 0.16
N CYS A 53 -5.07 9.96 -0.67
CA CYS A 53 -3.96 10.21 -1.59
C CYS A 53 -4.24 11.36 -2.56
N SER A 54 -5.47 11.45 -3.09
CA SER A 54 -5.88 12.52 -3.99
C SER A 54 -5.85 13.88 -3.31
N ARG A 55 -6.31 13.97 -2.05
CA ARG A 55 -6.25 15.19 -1.23
C ARG A 55 -4.81 15.60 -0.91
N LEU A 56 -3.98 14.65 -0.48
CA LEU A 56 -2.54 14.90 -0.25
C LEU A 56 -1.84 15.44 -1.50
N ALA A 57 -2.12 14.85 -2.67
CA ALA A 57 -1.57 15.31 -3.95
C ALA A 57 -2.11 16.68 -4.38
N HIS A 58 -3.35 17.02 -4.02
CA HIS A 58 -3.91 18.35 -4.27
C HIS A 58 -3.21 19.42 -3.43
N ILE A 59 -3.04 19.20 -2.12
CA ILE A 59 -2.32 20.10 -1.22
C ILE A 59 -0.89 20.35 -1.72
N GLN A 60 -0.20 19.29 -2.14
CA GLN A 60 1.16 19.41 -2.68
C GLN A 60 1.23 20.21 -4.00
N ARG A 61 0.24 20.06 -4.89
CA ARG A 61 0.18 20.82 -6.15
C ARG A 61 -0.14 22.30 -5.92
N GLY A 62 -1.10 22.60 -5.04
CA GLY A 62 -1.41 23.97 -4.64
C GLY A 62 -0.18 24.69 -4.08
N ARG A 63 0.65 23.98 -3.31
CA ARG A 63 1.93 24.50 -2.81
C ARG A 63 2.92 24.80 -3.93
N SER A 64 3.11 23.87 -4.88
CA SER A 64 4.04 24.09 -6.00
C SER A 64 3.70 25.34 -6.82
N ALA A 65 2.41 25.69 -6.93
CA ALA A 65 1.95 26.88 -7.63
C ALA A 65 2.10 28.18 -6.79
N LYS A 66 1.89 28.11 -5.47
CA LYS A 66 2.08 29.26 -4.56
C LYS A 66 3.56 29.63 -4.38
N LEU A 67 4.45 28.64 -4.30
CA LEU A 67 5.90 28.88 -4.13
C LEU A 67 6.57 29.56 -5.33
N SER A 68 5.98 29.46 -6.53
CA SER A 68 6.44 30.26 -7.68
C SER A 68 6.04 31.73 -7.61
N ALA A 69 5.08 32.09 -6.76
CA ALA A 69 4.49 33.42 -6.71
C ALA A 69 5.02 34.30 -5.56
N ASP A 70 5.31 33.72 -4.39
CA ASP A 70 5.67 34.51 -3.21
C ASP A 70 6.93 34.01 -2.50
N ARG A 71 7.84 34.94 -2.22
CA ARG A 71 9.04 34.71 -1.41
C ARG A 71 9.13 35.80 -0.34
N ALA A 72 8.43 35.62 0.77
CA ALA A 72 8.64 36.41 1.99
C ALA A 72 8.39 35.57 3.25
N LEU A 73 9.25 35.81 4.24
CA LEU A 73 9.49 35.08 5.48
C LEU A 73 8.43 35.37 6.56
N SER A 74 8.12 34.39 7.41
CA SER A 74 8.20 34.56 8.88
C SER A 74 7.93 33.24 9.60
N ALA A 75 8.87 32.72 10.40
CA ALA A 75 8.74 31.48 11.16
C ALA A 75 8.16 31.75 12.56
N ASN A 76 7.07 31.06 12.92
CA ASN A 76 6.44 31.12 14.25
C ASN A 76 6.61 29.78 14.99
N CYS A 77 6.76 29.86 16.32
CA CYS A 77 7.13 28.75 17.20
C CYS A 77 6.12 27.57 17.25
N GLU A 78 4.82 27.78 17.01
CA GLU A 78 3.81 26.70 16.99
C GLU A 78 3.94 25.75 15.79
N GLU A 79 4.65 26.17 14.75
CA GLU A 79 4.86 25.38 13.54
C GLU A 79 5.78 24.18 13.78
N SER A 80 6.59 24.22 14.84
CA SER A 80 7.55 23.16 15.17
C SER A 80 6.85 21.87 15.61
N ASP A 81 5.73 21.95 16.34
CA ASP A 81 5.03 20.77 16.85
C ASP A 81 4.23 20.06 15.73
N LEU A 82 3.50 20.82 14.93
CA LEU A 82 2.76 20.29 13.79
C LEU A 82 3.70 19.65 12.75
N SER A 83 4.85 20.27 12.50
CA SER A 83 5.86 19.71 11.59
C SER A 83 6.39 18.37 12.09
N PHE A 84 6.64 18.25 13.39
CA PHE A 84 7.07 17.00 14.01
C PHE A 84 6.01 15.90 13.89
N GLN A 85 4.75 16.21 14.18
CA GLN A 85 3.64 15.25 14.02
C GLN A 85 3.49 14.78 12.56
N ILE A 86 3.70 15.68 11.59
CA ILE A 86 3.71 15.32 10.17
C ILE A 86 4.89 14.39 9.84
N GLU A 87 6.11 14.63 10.35
CA GLU A 87 7.24 13.70 10.17
C GLU A 87 6.92 12.30 10.67
N GLU A 88 6.39 12.23 11.89
CA GLU A 88 6.04 10.98 12.54
C GLU A 88 4.96 10.23 11.75
N ALA A 89 3.92 10.94 11.32
CA ALA A 89 2.85 10.36 10.50
C ALA A 89 3.38 9.86 9.14
N ILE A 90 4.27 10.61 8.48
CA ILE A 90 4.93 10.16 7.24
C ILE A 90 5.73 8.88 7.49
N ALA A 91 6.54 8.85 8.56
CA ALA A 91 7.34 7.68 8.90
C ALA A 91 6.45 6.45 9.15
N SER A 92 5.36 6.63 9.88
CA SER A 92 4.36 5.57 10.13
C SER A 92 3.75 5.04 8.84
N VAL A 93 3.25 5.93 7.96
CA VAL A 93 2.69 5.53 6.65
C VAL A 93 3.71 4.77 5.81
N LEU A 94 4.99 5.19 5.80
CA LEU A 94 6.04 4.49 5.06
C LEU A 94 6.30 3.07 5.59
N VAL A 95 6.32 2.90 6.92
CA VAL A 95 6.47 1.57 7.55
C VAL A 95 5.28 0.68 7.22
N LEU A 96 4.06 1.20 7.35
CA LEU A 96 2.82 0.47 7.05
C LEU A 96 2.75 0.08 5.57
N ASN A 97 3.10 0.98 4.65
CA ASN A 97 3.11 0.70 3.23
C ASN A 97 4.12 -0.41 2.87
N LYS A 98 5.32 -0.41 3.49
CA LYS A 98 6.29 -1.51 3.30
C LYS A 98 5.72 -2.86 3.73
N ARG A 99 5.03 -2.91 4.88
CA ARG A 99 4.37 -4.13 5.38
C ARG A 99 3.25 -4.56 4.45
N TYR A 100 2.41 -3.63 4.02
CA TYR A 100 1.30 -3.89 3.12
C TYR A 100 1.78 -4.42 1.76
N ALA A 101 2.83 -3.82 1.18
CA ALA A 101 3.44 -4.30 -0.06
C ALA A 101 4.02 -5.72 0.08
N ALA A 102 4.69 -6.02 1.20
CA ALA A 102 5.18 -7.36 1.48
C ALA A 102 4.03 -8.39 1.57
N LEU A 103 2.95 -8.04 2.25
CA LEU A 103 1.75 -8.87 2.36
C LEU A 103 1.17 -9.17 0.97
N LEU A 104 0.92 -8.15 0.15
CA LEU A 104 0.39 -8.31 -1.21
C LEU A 104 1.29 -9.19 -2.08
N ARG A 105 2.61 -9.02 -1.98
CA ARG A 105 3.57 -9.86 -2.71
C ARG A 105 3.45 -11.33 -2.32
N HIS A 106 3.41 -11.63 -1.03
CA HIS A 106 3.27 -13.00 -0.54
C HIS A 106 1.91 -13.61 -0.90
N SER A 107 0.81 -12.85 -0.78
CA SER A 107 -0.51 -13.30 -1.26
C SER A 107 -0.49 -13.63 -2.75
N GLY A 108 0.15 -12.78 -3.58
CA GLY A 108 0.29 -13.02 -5.01
C GLY A 108 1.19 -14.21 -5.37
N GLU A 109 2.23 -14.49 -4.58
CA GLU A 109 3.06 -15.70 -4.71
C GLU A 109 2.25 -16.96 -4.44
N THR A 110 1.49 -16.99 -3.35
CA THR A 110 0.61 -18.12 -3.00
C THR A 110 -0.43 -18.39 -4.07
N LEU A 111 -1.09 -17.35 -4.60
CA LEU A 111 -2.05 -17.51 -5.70
C LEU A 111 -1.41 -18.08 -6.97
N ARG A 112 -0.17 -17.68 -7.30
CA ARG A 112 0.58 -18.25 -8.42
C ARG A 112 0.91 -19.73 -8.22
N LEU A 113 1.28 -20.13 -7.01
CA LEU A 113 1.53 -21.53 -6.67
C LEU A 113 0.26 -22.37 -6.83
N PHE A 114 -0.88 -21.90 -6.31
CA PHE A 114 -2.17 -22.57 -6.49
C PHE A 114 -2.55 -22.68 -7.97
N ALA A 115 -2.39 -21.62 -8.75
CA ALA A 115 -2.64 -21.66 -10.19
C ALA A 115 -1.71 -22.63 -10.93
N GLY A 116 -0.49 -22.86 -10.43
CA GLY A 116 0.43 -23.89 -10.94
C GLY A 116 -0.06 -25.30 -10.62
N LEU A 117 -0.44 -25.55 -9.37
CA LEU A 117 -0.99 -26.84 -8.92
C LEU A 117 -2.24 -27.23 -9.72
N PHE A 118 -3.22 -26.32 -9.83
CA PHE A 118 -4.45 -26.61 -10.58
C PHE A 118 -4.20 -26.84 -12.07
N ARG A 119 -3.25 -26.12 -12.68
CA ARG A 119 -2.85 -26.37 -14.08
C ARG A 119 -2.18 -27.73 -14.25
N SER A 120 -1.31 -28.14 -13.32
CA SER A 120 -0.69 -29.47 -13.37
C SER A 120 -1.72 -30.60 -13.22
N TYR A 121 -2.78 -30.38 -12.42
CA TYR A 121 -3.87 -31.34 -12.26
C TYR A 121 -4.75 -31.44 -13.51
N GLN A 122 -4.99 -30.31 -14.20
CA GLN A 122 -5.73 -30.29 -15.47
C GLN A 122 -4.91 -30.80 -16.67
N GLY A 123 -3.58 -30.85 -16.55
CA GLY A 123 -2.65 -31.28 -17.60
C GLY A 123 -2.37 -32.79 -17.68
N SER A 124 -2.89 -33.61 -16.74
CA SER A 124 -2.68 -35.07 -16.76
C SER A 124 -3.84 -35.88 -17.33
N THR A 125 -4.89 -35.24 -17.87
CA THR A 125 -6.08 -35.95 -18.40
C THR A 125 -6.07 -36.12 -19.93
N HIS A 126 -4.98 -35.78 -20.62
CA HIS A 126 -4.77 -36.24 -21.99
C HIS A 126 -4.42 -37.73 -22.02
N SER A 127 -5.49 -38.53 -22.05
CA SER A 127 -5.68 -39.73 -22.89
C SER A 127 -4.50 -40.05 -23.83
N THR A 128 -3.54 -40.84 -23.39
CA THR A 128 -2.66 -41.60 -24.29
C THR A 128 -3.43 -42.81 -24.81
N SER A 129 -4.25 -42.57 -25.83
CA SER A 129 -4.51 -43.60 -26.83
C SER A 129 -3.22 -43.77 -27.62
N GLY A 130 -2.51 -44.89 -27.39
CA GLY A 130 -1.35 -45.32 -28.16
C GLY A 130 -0.05 -44.61 -27.82
N VAL A 131 0.74 -45.19 -26.91
CA VAL A 131 2.19 -45.45 -27.02
C VAL A 131 2.64 -46.01 -25.66
N GLN A 132 3.02 -47.30 -25.66
CA GLN A 132 3.78 -47.89 -24.55
C GLN A 132 5.11 -47.13 -24.39
N ALA A 133 5.46 -46.68 -23.18
CA ALA A 133 6.75 -46.95 -22.55
C ALA A 133 6.90 -46.26 -21.17
N ASN A 134 7.24 -47.08 -20.18
CA ASN A 134 7.89 -46.78 -18.91
C ASN A 134 7.18 -45.89 -17.89
N LEU A 135 6.30 -46.53 -17.13
CA LEU A 135 5.97 -46.17 -15.75
C LEU A 135 7.25 -46.18 -14.87
N GLN A 136 7.88 -45.02 -14.68
CA GLN A 136 8.74 -44.80 -13.52
C GLN A 136 7.84 -44.65 -12.28
N THR A 137 7.66 -45.74 -11.56
CA THR A 137 7.11 -45.72 -10.20
C THR A 137 8.09 -45.01 -9.28
N TRP A 138 7.69 -43.86 -8.75
CA TRP A 138 8.39 -43.22 -7.64
C TRP A 138 8.11 -44.05 -6.38
N SER A 139 9.13 -44.71 -5.85
CA SER A 139 9.09 -45.32 -4.53
C SER A 139 9.23 -44.22 -3.48
N CYS A 140 8.18 -43.98 -2.69
CA CYS A 140 8.31 -43.24 -1.45
C CYS A 140 8.88 -44.18 -0.39
N GLU A 141 10.16 -44.02 -0.05
CA GLU A 141 10.67 -44.44 1.26
C GLU A 141 10.56 -43.24 2.20
N VAL A 142 9.65 -43.32 3.18
CA VAL A 142 9.86 -42.88 4.57
C VAL A 142 8.97 -43.73 5.48
#